data_AF-A0A1B0GC04-F1
#
_entry.id   AF-A0A1B0GC04-F1
#
_cell.length_a   1.000
_cell.length_b   1.000
_cell.length_c   1.000
_cell.angle_alpha   90.00
_cell.angle_beta   90.00
_cell.angle_gamma   90.00
#
_symmetry.space_group_name_H-M   'P 1'
#
loop_
_entity.id
_entity.type
_entity.pdbx_description
1 polymer ?
#
loop_
_entity_poly.entity_id
_entity_poly.type
_entity_poly.pdbx_seq_one_letter_code
_entity_poly.pdbx_strand_id
1 'polypeptide(L)' 'MHAENEREEPLDPVQGTAKPTRYNVIEDDANFNIDLLQKLSYNLCHMFPPCNGAVSYPARAYLAQLVAFRGRSK' A
#
# COMPACT_ATOMS: atom_id res chain seq x y z
N MET A 1 13.47 12.17 -19.36
CA MET A 1 12.73 12.85 -18.28
C MET A 1 11.24 12.60 -18.46
N HIS A 2 10.76 11.43 -18.04
CA HIS A 2 9.33 11.18 -17.81
C HIS A 2 9.30 10.37 -16.51
N ALA A 3 9.35 11.10 -15.39
CA ALA A 3 9.03 10.52 -14.10
C ALA A 3 7.52 10.41 -14.08
N GLU A 4 7.03 9.20 -14.30
CA GLU A 4 5.62 8.90 -14.27
C GLU A 4 5.12 9.25 -12.87
N ASN A 5 4.19 10.20 -12.84
CA ASN A 5 3.58 10.73 -11.64
C ASN A 5 2.73 9.62 -11.00
N GLU A 6 3.37 8.77 -10.19
CA GLU A 6 2.76 7.81 -9.28
C GLU A 6 2.14 8.59 -8.10
N ARG A 7 1.13 9.41 -8.37
CA ARG A 7 0.23 9.85 -7.31
C ARG A 7 -0.55 8.59 -6.89
N GLU A 8 -0.10 8.01 -5.79
CA GLU A 8 -0.74 6.86 -5.16
C GLU A 8 -2.18 7.22 -4.81
N GLU A 9 -3.10 6.77 -5.67
CA GLU A 9 -4.52 7.04 -5.53
C GLU A 9 -5.04 6.36 -4.26
N PRO A 10 -5.81 7.08 -3.44
CA PRO A 10 -6.54 6.47 -2.34
C PRO A 10 -7.51 5.41 -2.88
N LEU A 11 -7.97 4.49 -2.02
CA LEU A 11 -8.83 3.37 -2.43
C LEU A 11 -10.16 3.85 -3.06
N ASP A 12 -10.55 5.10 -2.84
CA ASP A 12 -11.60 5.76 -3.61
C ASP A 12 -11.04 6.25 -4.96
N PRO A 13 -11.60 5.80 -6.10
CA PRO A 13 -11.18 6.30 -7.39
C PRO A 13 -11.62 7.77 -7.52
N VAL A 14 -10.72 8.70 -7.20
CA VAL A 14 -10.91 10.13 -7.46
C VAL A 14 -10.95 10.38 -8.98
N GLN A 15 -10.20 9.61 -9.77
CA GLN A 15 -10.37 9.53 -11.22
C GLN A 15 -10.13 8.11 -11.77
N GLY A 16 -11.13 7.54 -12.46
CA GLY A 16 -10.99 6.30 -13.23
C GLY A 16 -11.45 5.03 -12.50
N THR A 17 -10.87 3.87 -12.85
CA THR A 17 -11.20 2.57 -12.24
C THR A 17 -10.15 2.21 -11.19
N ALA A 18 -10.59 1.85 -9.99
CA ALA A 18 -9.70 1.41 -8.93
C ALA A 18 -8.88 0.19 -9.37
N LYS A 19 -7.56 0.24 -9.17
CA LYS A 19 -6.65 -0.89 -9.44
C LYS A 19 -6.57 -1.77 -8.19
N PRO A 20 -7.05 -3.02 -8.22
CA PRO A 20 -6.99 -3.90 -7.06
C PRO A 20 -5.56 -4.36 -6.79
N THR A 21 -5.12 -4.24 -5.54
CA THR A 21 -3.80 -4.71 -5.10
C THR A 21 -3.83 -6.23 -4.91
N ARG A 22 -2.91 -6.94 -5.57
CA ARG A 22 -2.75 -8.39 -5.42
C ARG A 22 -1.70 -8.71 -4.37
N TYR A 23 -2.07 -9.49 -3.37
CA TYR A 23 -1.15 -10.02 -2.35
C TYR A 23 -0.91 -11.51 -2.61
N ASN A 24 0.35 -11.93 -2.52
CA ASN A 24 0.75 -13.33 -2.59
C ASN A 24 1.56 -13.69 -1.34
N VAL A 25 1.22 -14.80 -0.69
CA VAL A 25 1.97 -15.33 0.46
C VAL A 25 3.06 -16.23 -0.10
N ILE A 26 4.32 -15.81 0.09
CA ILE A 26 5.50 -16.55 -0.36
C ILE A 26 5.98 -17.49 0.75
N GLU A 27 5.89 -17.05 2.00
CA GLU A 27 6.37 -17.74 3.19
C GLU A 27 5.47 -17.36 4.36
N ASP A 28 5.05 -18.35 5.15
CA ASP A 28 4.24 -18.17 6.35
C ASP A 28 4.61 -19.23 7.40
N ASP A 29 5.54 -18.88 8.28
CA ASP A 29 5.98 -19.72 9.41
C ASP A 29 5.00 -19.69 10.60
N ALA A 30 4.11 -18.70 10.63
CA ALA A 30 3.20 -18.46 11.75
C ALA A 30 1.83 -19.13 11.55
N ASN A 31 1.61 -19.83 10.43
CA ASN A 31 0.36 -20.49 10.06
C ASN A 31 -0.86 -19.56 10.22
N PHE A 32 -0.77 -18.36 9.63
CA PHE A 32 -1.85 -17.40 9.72
C PHE A 32 -3.10 -17.91 8.98
N ASN A 33 -4.26 -17.68 9.59
CA ASN A 33 -5.52 -17.86 8.89
C ASN A 33 -5.65 -16.77 7.79
N ILE A 34 -6.02 -17.17 6.58
CA ILE A 34 -6.18 -16.27 5.43
C ILE A 34 -7.17 -15.13 5.71
N ASP A 35 -8.27 -15.40 6.42
CA ASP A 35 -9.25 -14.36 6.78
C ASP A 35 -8.64 -13.33 7.72
N LEU A 36 -7.76 -13.78 8.62
CA LEU A 36 -7.04 -12.89 9.52
C LEU A 36 -6.00 -12.07 8.76
N LEU A 37 -5.29 -12.68 7.81
CA LEU A 37 -4.30 -11.99 6.97
C LEU A 37 -4.93 -10.93 6.06
N GLN A 38 -6.12 -11.21 5.51
CA GLN A 38 -6.90 -10.26 4.73
C GLN A 38 -7.35 -9.07 5.59
N LYS A 39 -7.89 -9.33 6.78
CA LYS A 39 -8.28 -8.27 7.74
C LYS A 39 -7.08 -7.44 8.18
N LEU A 40 -5.94 -8.08 8.46
CA LEU A 40 -4.72 -7.39 8.83
C LEU A 40 -4.25 -6.46 7.71
N SER A 41 -4.19 -6.96 6.48
CA SER A 41 -3.83 -6.17 5.29
C SER A 41 -4.76 -4.97 5.11
N TYR A 42 -6.07 -5.19 5.25
CA TYR A 42 -7.06 -4.12 5.19
C TYR A 42 -6.85 -3.08 6.29
N ASN A 43 -6.63 -3.49 7.54
CA ASN A 43 -6.39 -2.56 8.65
C ASN A 43 -5.08 -1.76 8.45
N LEU A 44 -4.04 -2.38 7.90
CA LEU A 44 -2.78 -1.70 7.58
C LEU A 44 -2.93 -0.63 6.50
N CYS A 45 -3.89 -0.77 5.58
CA CYS A 45 -4.26 0.27 4.61
C CYS A 45 -4.92 1.50 5.26
N HIS A 46 -5.40 1.40 6.50
CA HIS A 46 -6.06 2.51 7.23
C HIS A 46 -5.15 3.17 8.27
N MET A 47 -3.95 2.65 8.50
CA MET A 47 -3.02 3.16 9.51
C MET A 47 -2.04 4.23 8.98
N PHE A 48 -2.33 4.85 7.83
CA PHE A 48 -1.43 5.83 7.23
C PHE A 48 -1.66 7.24 7.85
N PRO A 49 -0.67 7.83 8.55
CA PRO A 49 -0.89 9.02 9.38
C PRO A 49 -1.28 10.32 8.66
N PRO A 50 -0.91 10.60 7.38
CA PRO A 50 -1.29 11.85 6.73
C PRO A 50 -2.63 11.78 5.98
N CYS A 51 -3.25 10.61 5.82
CA CYS A 51 -4.52 10.46 5.12
C CYS A 51 -5.54 9.80 6.05
N ASN A 52 -6.67 10.46 6.32
CA ASN A 52 -7.81 9.85 7.01
C ASN A 52 -8.60 8.86 6.11
N GLY A 53 -7.97 8.33 5.08
CA GLY A 53 -8.57 7.47 4.06
C GLY A 53 -7.73 6.22 3.83
N ALA A 54 -8.38 5.18 3.32
CA ALA A 54 -7.73 3.92 3.05
C ALA A 54 -6.82 4.07 1.81
N VAL A 55 -5.56 3.66 1.91
CA VAL A 55 -4.61 3.66 0.79
C VAL A 55 -4.56 2.31 0.07
N SER A 56 -4.28 2.34 -1.23
CA SER A 56 -4.29 1.16 -2.11
C SER A 56 -3.26 0.09 -1.69
N TYR A 57 -2.18 0.47 -1.02
CA TYR A 57 -1.17 -0.44 -0.48
C TYR A 57 -1.00 -0.22 1.04
N PRO A 58 -0.65 -1.22 1.86
CA PRO A 58 -0.47 -1.06 3.30
C PRO A 58 0.60 0.00 3.63
N ALA A 59 0.34 0.74 4.71
CA ALA A 59 1.14 1.90 5.11
C ALA A 59 2.66 1.63 5.18
N ARG A 60 3.08 0.40 5.50
CA ARG A 60 4.51 0.06 5.58
C ARG A 60 5.26 0.13 4.26
N ALA A 61 4.74 -0.39 3.15
CA ALA A 61 5.54 -0.30 1.91
C ALA A 61 5.42 1.07 1.24
N TYR A 62 4.30 1.77 1.45
CA TYR A 62 4.19 3.19 1.09
C TYR A 62 5.32 4.00 1.74
N LEU A 63 5.54 3.83 3.05
CA LEU A 63 6.65 4.47 3.75
C LEU A 63 8.02 4.05 3.20
N ALA A 64 8.19 2.77 2.84
CA ALA A 64 9.44 2.30 2.23
C ALA A 64 9.70 2.98 0.87
N GLN A 65 8.67 3.14 0.03
CA GLN A 65 8.76 3.86 -1.25
C GLN A 65 9.15 5.33 -1.03
N LEU A 66 8.53 6.02 -0.07
CA LEU A 66 8.91 7.41 0.26
C LEU A 66 10.37 7.53 0.72
N VAL A 67 10.85 6.58 1.53
CA VAL A 67 12.24 6.57 1.99
C VAL A 67 13.18 6.27 0.83
N ALA A 68 12.84 5.31 -0.04
CA ALA A 68 13.62 4.98 -1.24
C ALA A 68 13.70 6.18 -2.19
N PHE A 69 12.59 6.89 -2.41
CA PHE A 69 12.55 8.10 -3.23
C PHE A 69 13.43 9.21 -2.63
N ARG A 70 13.37 9.42 -1.31
CA ARG A 70 14.27 10.35 -0.61
C ARG A 70 15.74 9.96 -0.73
N GLY A 71 16.06 8.67 -0.65
CA GLY A 71 17.43 8.15 -0.80
C GLY A 71 18.00 8.33 -2.21
N ARG A 72 17.14 8.34 -3.22
CA ARG A 72 17.52 8.49 -4.65
C ARG A 72 17.96 9.91 -5.05
N SER A 73 17.71 10.90 -4.20
CA SER A 73 18.04 12.31 -4.43
C SER A 73 19.42 12.72 -3.86
N LYS A 74 20.26 11.75 -3.51
CA LYS A 74 21.67 11.91 -3.14
C LYS A 74 22.54 11.21 -4.17
#